data_AF-A0A7I4A881-F1
#
_entry.id   AF-A0A7I4A881-F1
#
_cell.length_a   1.000
_cell.length_b   1.000
_cell.length_c   1.000
_cell.angle_alpha   90.00
_cell.angle_beta   90.00
_cell.angle_gamma   90.00
#
_symmetry.space_group_name_H-M   'P 1'
#
loop_
_entity.id
_entity.type
_entity.pdbx_description
1 polymer ?
#
loop_
_entity_poly.entity_id
_entity_poly.type
_entity_poly.pdbx_seq_one_letter_code
_entity_poly.pdbx_strand_id
1 'polypeptide(L)'
;MAEVQEAPQAPHSIVPPGMAAEEDKPRIQLNIDWSNVDLDSIMLPPGDDMGIKSDDEEEEEETLETDTGFGNVIVVDNLPVVASEKYEKLEGVIRKIFGQIGAITPNGLMMPRDESGKTKGFAFIEYSTPQEAQTAREQTNGYKLDRSHVFVVNMFDDYDKYMKVPDEWNPPEIKPYTPGENLVAWLTDDRGRDQFVIRFGSETEVYWNNASQGKPDPVYHRTFWTESFVQWSPLGTYLATIHRQGAAVWGGEKSFNRLMRYIHPQVKLIDFSPGEKFMVTYSSHEPSNPRDTQRVTLMVFDVRSGKILREFKGSADDFATGGTGGIAGVSWPVFRWAGGREDKYFARIGKNAISVYETETMGLLDKKSLKVENVVDFCWSPTDPLLSLFVPEGGGGNQPARVSLVSIPSREELRQKNLFSVSDCKMYWQSNGEYLAVKVDRYTKTKKSTYTGFELFRVKERDIPIEVLELENKNDKIIAFAWEPKGHRFAIIHGDGPRPDISFYSMKGRVTKLTTLKGRQANALYWSPLGRFIILAGLKAYNGQLEFYNVDDLETMATAEHFMATDVDWDPTGRFCSTSVTSVHQMENGFNIWSFQGKLLYRLPRDRFFQVCLVVLGLQ
;
A
#
# COMPACT_ATOMS: atom_id res chain seq x y z
N MET A 1 -63.54 19.92 -33.33
CA MET A 1 -63.80 18.84 -34.29
C MET A 1 -62.51 18.04 -34.31
N ALA A 2 -62.34 16.92 -33.61
CA ALA A 2 -63.17 15.69 -33.58
C ALA A 2 -63.28 15.11 -35.01
N GLU A 3 -63.04 13.83 -35.30
CA GLU A 3 -63.11 12.56 -34.52
C GLU A 3 -61.74 11.79 -34.53
N VAL A 4 -61.36 10.79 -33.69
CA VAL A 4 -62.00 9.53 -33.24
C VAL A 4 -62.17 8.56 -34.46
N GLN A 5 -61.74 7.28 -34.49
CA GLN A 5 -62.06 6.16 -33.58
C GLN A 5 -61.22 4.85 -33.83
N GLU A 6 -60.95 4.11 -32.74
CA GLU A 6 -60.80 2.64 -32.49
C GLU A 6 -60.11 1.60 -33.45
N ALA A 7 -59.64 0.51 -32.81
CA ALA A 7 -59.06 -0.73 -33.39
C ALA A 7 -60.10 -1.87 -33.55
N PRO A 8 -59.77 -3.03 -34.16
CA PRO A 8 -59.62 -4.26 -33.34
C PRO A 8 -58.73 -5.43 -33.86
N GLN A 9 -58.17 -6.20 -32.90
CA GLN A 9 -57.93 -7.66 -32.77
C GLN A 9 -57.38 -8.62 -33.88
N ALA A 10 -56.75 -9.72 -33.41
CA ALA A 10 -55.88 -10.72 -34.08
C ALA A 10 -56.59 -11.89 -34.81
N PRO A 11 -55.85 -12.81 -35.50
CA PRO A 11 -55.77 -14.21 -34.98
C PRO A 11 -54.51 -15.10 -35.33
N HIS A 12 -54.27 -16.12 -34.49
CA HIS A 12 -53.78 -17.51 -34.69
C HIS A 12 -52.76 -17.98 -35.80
N SER A 13 -51.53 -18.32 -35.35
CA SER A 13 -50.84 -19.66 -35.31
C SER A 13 -50.69 -20.64 -36.53
N ILE A 14 -49.51 -21.31 -36.61
CA ILE A 14 -49.17 -22.74 -37.05
C ILE A 14 -48.15 -22.99 -38.22
N VAL A 15 -46.93 -23.47 -37.84
CA VAL A 15 -46.04 -24.54 -38.44
C VAL A 15 -44.93 -24.27 -39.51
N PRO A 16 -43.77 -25.03 -39.51
CA PRO A 16 -42.48 -24.73 -40.20
C PRO A 16 -42.05 -25.77 -41.28
N PRO A 17 -40.80 -25.78 -41.80
CA PRO A 17 -39.72 -26.70 -41.27
C PRO A 17 -38.25 -26.18 -41.37
N GLY A 18 -37.35 -26.44 -40.41
CA GLY A 18 -36.27 -27.47 -40.48
C GLY A 18 -34.85 -26.86 -40.68
N MET A 19 -33.68 -27.47 -40.41
CA MET A 19 -33.25 -28.69 -39.68
C MET A 19 -31.73 -28.62 -39.31
N ALA A 20 -31.34 -29.05 -38.10
CA ALA A 20 -30.01 -29.59 -37.64
C ALA A 20 -28.69 -28.77 -37.78
N ALA A 21 -27.64 -28.92 -36.94
CA ALA A 21 -27.45 -29.41 -35.55
C ALA A 21 -25.97 -29.19 -35.12
N GLU A 22 -25.65 -28.96 -33.83
CA GLU A 22 -24.44 -29.50 -33.15
C GLU A 22 -24.41 -29.26 -31.61
N GLU A 23 -23.54 -30.01 -30.94
CA GLU A 23 -23.60 -30.54 -29.56
C GLU A 23 -23.46 -29.60 -28.35
N ASP A 24 -23.82 -30.13 -27.17
CA ASP A 24 -23.85 -29.47 -25.85
C ASP A 24 -22.97 -30.24 -24.83
N LYS A 25 -22.30 -29.54 -23.88
CA LYS A 25 -21.51 -30.14 -22.78
C LYS A 25 -21.61 -29.35 -21.46
N PRO A 26 -21.56 -30.03 -20.31
CA PRO A 26 -22.40 -29.65 -19.17
C PRO A 26 -21.75 -28.68 -18.16
N ARG A 27 -22.61 -27.91 -17.48
CA ARG A 27 -22.27 -27.22 -16.22
C ARG A 27 -22.28 -28.22 -15.07
N ILE A 28 -21.26 -28.16 -14.20
CA ILE A 28 -21.21 -28.97 -12.98
C ILE A 28 -22.19 -28.37 -11.95
N GLN A 29 -23.31 -29.05 -11.71
CA GLN A 29 -24.14 -28.83 -10.52
C GLN A 29 -23.68 -29.80 -9.43
N LEU A 30 -23.20 -29.26 -8.30
CA LEU A 30 -22.91 -30.05 -7.11
C LEU A 30 -24.23 -30.44 -6.44
N ASN A 31 -24.58 -31.73 -6.53
CA ASN A 31 -25.82 -32.27 -5.98
C ASN A 31 -25.67 -32.52 -4.47
N ILE A 32 -25.62 -31.45 -3.68
CA ILE A 32 -25.59 -31.49 -2.21
C ILE A 32 -27.04 -31.47 -1.72
N ASP A 33 -27.44 -32.54 -1.02
CA ASP A 33 -28.76 -32.63 -0.41
C ASP A 33 -28.75 -31.97 0.97
N TRP A 34 -29.17 -30.71 1.01
CA TRP A 34 -29.19 -29.86 2.21
C TRP A 34 -30.14 -30.34 3.30
N SER A 35 -30.98 -31.35 3.03
CA SER A 35 -31.89 -31.94 4.04
C SER A 35 -31.19 -32.79 5.11
N ASN A 36 -29.90 -33.11 4.92
CA ASN A 36 -29.09 -33.92 5.84
C ASN A 36 -27.99 -33.13 6.58
N VAL A 37 -27.99 -31.79 6.53
CA VAL A 37 -26.98 -30.96 7.21
C VAL A 37 -27.57 -30.36 8.48
N ASP A 38 -27.28 -31.00 9.62
CA ASP A 38 -27.69 -30.51 10.95
C ASP A 38 -26.76 -29.35 11.39
N LEU A 39 -27.19 -28.12 11.10
CA LEU A 39 -26.43 -26.90 11.35
C LEU A 39 -26.18 -26.62 12.84
N ASP A 40 -27.04 -27.14 13.72
CA ASP A 40 -26.91 -26.96 15.18
C ASP A 40 -25.81 -27.86 15.80
N SER A 41 -25.24 -28.78 15.02
CA SER A 41 -24.12 -29.64 15.45
C SER A 41 -22.74 -28.94 15.47
N ILE A 42 -22.63 -27.73 14.91
CA ILE A 42 -21.39 -26.94 14.89
C ILE A 42 -21.30 -26.05 16.14
N MET A 43 -21.17 -26.67 17.32
CA MET A 43 -20.80 -25.93 18.53
C MET A 43 -19.30 -25.61 18.53
N LEU A 44 -18.97 -24.33 18.35
CA LEU A 44 -17.68 -23.78 18.79
C LEU A 44 -17.61 -23.88 20.33
N PRO A 45 -16.43 -24.19 20.92
CA PRO A 45 -16.30 -24.28 22.36
C PRO A 45 -16.55 -22.91 23.01
N PRO A 46 -17.40 -22.82 24.05
CA PRO A 46 -17.74 -21.54 24.66
C PRO A 46 -16.55 -20.99 25.46
N GLY A 47 -16.05 -19.81 25.06
CA GLY A 47 -15.09 -19.00 25.83
C GLY A 47 -13.68 -18.87 25.28
N ASP A 48 -13.38 -19.33 24.06
CA ASP A 48 -12.05 -19.14 23.44
C ASP A 48 -12.03 -17.98 22.43
N ASP A 49 -11.74 -16.78 22.93
CA ASP A 49 -11.76 -15.51 22.18
C ASP A 49 -10.45 -15.24 21.40
N MET A 50 -9.63 -16.28 21.17
CA MET A 50 -8.42 -16.23 20.32
C MET A 50 -7.42 -15.09 20.64
N GLY A 51 -7.47 -14.53 21.85
CA GLY A 51 -6.67 -13.38 22.28
C GLY A 51 -7.07 -12.04 21.64
N ILE A 52 -8.25 -11.94 21.03
CA ILE A 52 -8.73 -10.71 20.36
C ILE A 52 -9.37 -9.78 21.40
N LYS A 53 -8.53 -9.03 22.13
CA LYS A 53 -9.02 -7.76 22.66
C LYS A 53 -9.33 -6.84 21.50
N SER A 54 -10.61 -6.61 21.26
CA SER A 54 -11.08 -5.52 20.40
C SER A 54 -10.63 -4.20 21.02
N ASP A 55 -9.93 -3.36 20.26
CA ASP A 55 -9.74 -1.94 20.62
C ASP A 55 -11.04 -1.14 20.37
N ASP A 56 -12.06 -1.77 19.76
CA ASP A 56 -13.32 -1.15 19.38
C ASP A 56 -14.35 -1.18 20.56
N GLU A 57 -13.96 -1.61 21.78
CA GLU A 57 -14.78 -1.49 23.02
C GLU A 57 -14.79 -0.06 23.63
N GLU A 58 -14.04 0.89 23.07
CA GLU A 58 -14.12 2.33 23.40
C GLU A 58 -14.68 3.18 22.21
N GLU A 59 -15.16 2.58 21.11
CA GLU A 59 -16.08 3.28 20.19
C GLU A 59 -17.50 3.23 20.78
N GLU A 60 -18.17 4.38 20.82
CA GLU A 60 -19.51 4.52 21.41
C GLU A 60 -20.46 3.47 20.81
N GLU A 61 -21.17 2.70 21.65
CA GLU A 61 -22.31 1.93 21.19
C GLU A 61 -23.30 2.90 20.53
N GLU A 62 -23.29 2.97 19.19
CA GLU A 62 -24.49 3.29 18.43
C GLU A 62 -25.49 2.18 18.78
N THR A 63 -26.21 2.40 19.88
CA THR A 63 -27.31 1.56 20.31
C THR A 63 -28.26 1.48 19.16
N LEU A 64 -28.26 0.32 18.48
CA LEU A 64 -29.26 -0.04 17.49
C LEU A 64 -30.61 0.16 18.15
N GLU A 65 -31.30 1.25 17.78
CA GLU A 65 -32.63 1.57 18.26
C GLU A 65 -33.55 0.44 17.81
N THR A 66 -33.75 -0.52 18.72
CA THR A 66 -34.83 -1.49 18.58
C THR A 66 -36.13 -0.70 18.57
N ASP A 67 -36.99 -0.99 17.59
CA ASP A 67 -38.18 -0.22 17.20
C ASP A 67 -39.35 -0.37 18.22
N THR A 68 -38.98 -0.32 19.51
CA THR A 68 -39.79 -0.49 20.72
C THR A 68 -39.47 0.58 21.77
N GLY A 69 -38.71 1.63 21.40
CA GLY A 69 -38.31 2.73 22.27
C GLY A 69 -39.42 3.77 22.48
N PHE A 70 -39.36 4.49 23.61
CA PHE A 70 -40.26 5.61 23.90
C PHE A 70 -39.72 6.95 23.34
N GLY A 71 -38.91 6.93 22.28
CA GLY A 71 -38.27 8.11 21.68
C GLY A 71 -39.20 9.18 21.10
N ASN A 72 -40.51 8.91 21.09
CA ASN A 72 -41.57 9.87 20.81
C ASN A 72 -42.02 10.67 22.06
N VAL A 73 -41.54 10.30 23.26
CA VAL A 73 -41.96 10.84 24.55
C VAL A 73 -40.88 11.73 25.15
N ILE A 74 -41.24 12.99 25.39
CA ILE A 74 -40.42 13.90 26.19
C ILE A 74 -40.93 13.98 27.64
N VAL A 75 -40.00 14.20 28.56
CA VAL A 75 -40.26 14.51 29.96
C VAL A 75 -40.02 16.01 30.17
N VAL A 76 -41.05 16.73 30.59
CA VAL A 76 -41.01 18.16 30.92
C VAL A 76 -41.07 18.32 32.43
N ASP A 77 -39.99 18.77 33.04
CA ASP A 77 -39.85 18.98 34.48
C ASP A 77 -39.95 20.49 34.84
N ASN A 78 -40.08 20.77 36.14
CA ASN A 78 -40.25 22.11 36.73
C ASN A 78 -41.55 22.83 36.33
N LEU A 79 -42.64 22.08 36.21
CA LEU A 79 -43.99 22.60 36.04
C LEU A 79 -44.61 23.05 37.38
N PRO A 80 -45.49 24.07 37.38
CA PRO A 80 -46.19 24.52 38.58
C PRO A 80 -47.02 23.41 39.25
N VAL A 81 -46.81 23.22 40.56
CA VAL A 81 -47.63 22.34 41.40
C VAL A 81 -49.01 22.96 41.61
N VAL A 82 -50.04 22.37 41.00
CA VAL A 82 -51.43 22.86 41.05
C VAL A 82 -52.37 21.84 41.69
N ALA A 83 -53.38 22.34 42.41
CA ALA A 83 -54.50 21.53 42.88
C ALA A 83 -55.46 21.19 41.71
N SER A 84 -56.23 20.10 41.85
CA SER A 84 -57.07 19.54 40.79
C SER A 84 -58.02 20.56 40.10
N GLU A 85 -58.52 21.58 40.81
CA GLU A 85 -59.36 22.67 40.24
C GLU A 85 -58.66 23.54 39.17
N LYS A 86 -57.32 23.56 39.15
CA LYS A 86 -56.52 24.34 38.20
C LYS A 86 -55.81 23.47 37.15
N TYR A 87 -56.02 22.15 37.20
CA TYR A 87 -55.38 21.18 36.32
C TYR A 87 -55.70 21.45 34.85
N GLU A 88 -56.98 21.55 34.48
CA GLU A 88 -57.43 21.80 33.09
C GLU A 88 -56.84 23.09 32.50
N LYS A 89 -56.60 24.12 33.33
CA LYS A 89 -56.00 25.38 32.90
C LYS A 89 -54.50 25.23 32.62
N LEU A 90 -53.79 24.45 33.43
CA LEU A 90 -52.37 24.17 33.20
C LEU A 90 -52.18 23.25 31.99
N GLU A 91 -53.02 22.21 31.87
CA GLU A 91 -53.07 21.30 30.73
C GLU A 91 -53.30 22.06 29.42
N GLY A 92 -54.30 22.95 29.37
CA GLY A 92 -54.56 23.78 28.20
C GLY A 92 -53.43 24.74 27.82
N VAL A 93 -52.65 25.23 28.80
CA VAL A 93 -51.45 26.05 28.55
C VAL A 93 -50.32 25.21 27.98
N ILE A 94 -50.02 24.04 28.57
CA ILE A 94 -48.97 23.13 28.10
C ILE A 94 -49.32 22.63 26.68
N ARG A 95 -50.55 22.16 26.46
CA ARG A 95 -51.02 21.70 25.14
C ARG A 95 -50.95 22.81 24.07
N LYS A 96 -51.08 24.08 24.46
CA LYS A 96 -50.93 25.23 23.56
C LYS A 96 -49.46 25.57 23.25
N ILE A 97 -48.55 25.43 24.21
CA ILE A 97 -47.11 25.69 24.01
C ILE A 97 -46.50 24.57 23.16
N PHE A 98 -46.66 23.32 23.61
CA PHE A 98 -46.06 22.15 22.94
C PHE A 98 -46.77 21.79 21.61
N GLY A 99 -48.05 22.14 21.48
CA GLY A 99 -48.83 22.03 20.24
C GLY A 99 -48.56 23.11 19.19
N GLN A 100 -47.72 24.11 19.49
CA GLN A 100 -47.16 25.00 18.45
C GLN A 100 -45.94 24.39 17.74
N ILE A 101 -45.34 23.34 18.31
CA ILE A 101 -44.06 22.77 17.86
C ILE A 101 -44.26 21.42 17.16
N GLY A 102 -45.21 20.61 17.62
CA GLY A 102 -45.53 19.31 17.00
C GLY A 102 -46.95 18.81 17.32
N ALA A 103 -47.35 17.72 16.67
CA ALA A 103 -48.66 17.09 16.82
C ALA A 103 -48.66 16.12 18.01
N ILE A 104 -49.02 16.64 19.19
CA ILE A 104 -49.25 15.85 20.41
C ILE A 104 -50.41 14.86 20.17
N THR A 105 -50.22 13.58 20.48
CA THR A 105 -51.25 12.55 20.33
C THR A 105 -52.49 12.88 21.21
N PRO A 106 -53.71 12.41 20.86
CA PRO A 106 -54.93 12.84 21.57
C PRO A 106 -54.89 12.67 23.10
N ASN A 107 -54.25 11.59 23.57
CA ASN A 107 -54.06 11.26 24.99
C ASN A 107 -52.58 11.36 25.45
N GLY A 108 -51.69 11.94 24.65
CA GLY A 108 -50.24 11.92 24.88
C GLY A 108 -49.72 12.85 25.97
N LEU A 109 -50.56 13.72 26.52
CA LEU A 109 -50.18 14.65 27.59
C LEU A 109 -50.59 14.07 28.95
N MET A 110 -49.62 13.51 29.67
CA MET A 110 -49.83 12.85 30.97
C MET A 110 -49.12 13.61 32.09
N MET A 111 -49.89 14.16 33.03
CA MET A 111 -49.36 14.83 34.24
C MET A 111 -49.66 14.01 35.50
N PRO A 112 -48.68 13.28 36.05
CA PRO A 112 -48.87 12.50 37.26
C PRO A 112 -49.32 13.35 38.46
N ARG A 113 -50.27 12.82 39.21
CA ARG A 113 -50.79 13.42 40.44
C ARG A 113 -50.27 12.66 41.66
N ASP A 114 -50.18 13.38 42.76
CA ASP A 114 -49.84 12.87 44.07
C ASP A 114 -51.09 12.38 44.82
N GLU A 115 -50.92 11.60 45.90
CA GLU A 115 -52.03 11.07 46.72
C GLU A 115 -52.92 12.19 47.28
N SER A 116 -52.37 13.39 47.42
CA SER A 116 -53.06 14.63 47.83
C SER A 116 -53.85 15.34 46.73
N GLY A 117 -53.92 14.81 45.51
CA GLY A 117 -54.67 15.39 44.38
C GLY A 117 -54.01 16.62 43.72
N LYS A 118 -52.70 16.81 43.94
CA LYS A 118 -51.85 17.86 43.34
C LYS A 118 -50.97 17.29 42.23
N THR A 119 -50.53 18.10 41.26
CA THR A 119 -49.55 17.67 40.24
C THR A 119 -48.15 17.49 40.83
N LYS A 120 -47.38 16.50 40.36
CA LYS A 120 -46.01 16.23 40.86
C LYS A 120 -44.90 17.13 40.27
N GLY A 121 -45.25 18.12 39.46
CA GLY A 121 -44.30 19.08 38.88
C GLY A 121 -43.65 18.65 37.56
N PHE A 122 -44.02 17.49 37.00
CA PHE A 122 -43.55 17.04 35.69
C PHE A 122 -44.70 16.51 34.82
N ALA A 123 -44.48 16.49 33.50
CA ALA A 123 -45.39 15.94 32.49
C ALA A 123 -44.64 15.08 31.48
N PHE A 124 -45.30 14.05 30.99
CA PHE A 124 -44.91 13.32 29.79
C PHE A 124 -45.71 13.86 28.60
N ILE A 125 -45.04 14.07 27.47
CA ILE A 125 -45.66 14.50 26.21
C ILE A 125 -45.23 13.56 25.10
N GLU A 126 -46.19 12.78 24.59
CA GLU A 126 -46.01 11.91 23.43
C GLU A 126 -46.34 12.68 22.12
N TYR A 127 -45.37 12.70 21.22
CA TYR A 127 -45.49 13.24 19.87
C TYR A 127 -45.80 12.15 18.84
N SER A 128 -46.26 12.56 17.67
CA SER A 128 -46.54 11.65 16.56
C SER A 128 -45.27 11.12 15.87
N THR A 129 -44.12 11.79 16.04
CA THR A 129 -42.82 11.41 15.45
C THR A 129 -41.66 11.71 16.41
N PRO A 130 -40.53 10.98 16.34
CA PRO A 130 -39.38 11.21 17.24
C PRO A 130 -38.64 12.50 16.89
N GLN A 131 -38.71 12.93 15.62
CA GLN A 131 -38.14 14.18 15.13
C GLN A 131 -38.85 15.41 15.71
N GLU A 132 -40.18 15.34 15.90
CA GLU A 132 -40.94 16.37 16.63
C GLU A 132 -40.54 16.41 18.11
N ALA A 133 -40.34 15.27 18.76
CA ALA A 133 -39.88 15.19 20.15
C ALA A 133 -38.48 15.79 20.35
N GLN A 134 -37.53 15.51 19.44
CA GLN A 134 -36.20 16.15 19.43
C GLN A 134 -36.31 17.68 19.23
N THR A 135 -37.11 18.13 18.26
CA THR A 135 -37.32 19.57 17.99
C THR A 135 -37.97 20.27 19.19
N ALA A 136 -38.93 19.61 19.86
CA ALA A 136 -39.57 20.11 21.07
C ALA A 136 -38.57 20.27 22.21
N ARG A 137 -37.68 19.29 22.43
CA ARG A 137 -36.59 19.38 23.41
C ARG A 137 -35.73 20.62 23.17
N GLU A 138 -35.22 20.81 21.95
CA GLU A 138 -34.32 21.93 21.64
C GLU A 138 -34.98 23.31 21.83
N GLN A 139 -36.25 23.45 21.48
CA GLN A 139 -36.95 24.74 21.52
C GLN A 139 -37.55 25.09 22.90
N THR A 140 -37.86 24.09 23.74
CA THR A 140 -38.54 24.31 25.03
C THR A 140 -37.66 24.12 26.26
N ASN A 141 -36.50 23.46 26.14
CA ASN A 141 -35.54 23.37 27.23
C ASN A 141 -34.98 24.76 27.58
N GLY A 142 -35.16 25.20 28.83
CA GLY A 142 -34.82 26.56 29.28
C GLY A 142 -35.94 27.61 29.09
N TYR A 143 -37.12 27.23 28.61
CA TYR A 143 -38.25 28.15 28.45
C TYR A 143 -38.82 28.60 29.80
N LYS A 144 -38.95 29.92 30.00
CA LYS A 144 -39.43 30.51 31.27
C LYS A 144 -40.93 30.70 31.24
N LEU A 145 -41.69 29.86 31.95
CA LEU A 145 -43.14 30.00 32.10
C LEU A 145 -43.49 31.11 33.10
N ASP A 146 -42.70 31.24 34.18
CA ASP A 146 -42.85 32.26 35.22
C ASP A 146 -41.47 32.58 35.84
N ARG A 147 -41.40 33.58 36.72
CA ARG A 147 -40.18 33.98 37.44
C ARG A 147 -39.54 32.85 38.25
N SER A 148 -40.31 31.85 38.66
CA SER A 148 -39.87 30.68 39.43
C SER A 148 -39.84 29.36 38.66
N HIS A 149 -40.44 29.28 37.47
CA HIS A 149 -40.61 28.03 36.73
C HIS A 149 -39.96 28.14 35.34
N VAL A 150 -38.92 27.32 35.12
CA VAL A 150 -38.16 27.23 33.87
C VAL A 150 -38.17 25.78 33.45
N PHE A 151 -38.76 25.49 32.30
CA PHE A 151 -38.91 24.12 31.79
C PHE A 151 -37.53 23.49 31.57
N VAL A 152 -37.37 22.28 32.08
CA VAL A 152 -36.25 21.40 31.74
C VAL A 152 -36.85 20.24 30.95
N VAL A 153 -36.35 20.01 29.74
CA VAL A 153 -36.93 19.02 28.82
C VAL A 153 -35.89 18.00 28.41
N ASN A 154 -36.17 16.73 28.70
CA ASN A 154 -35.32 15.59 28.41
C ASN A 154 -36.09 14.55 27.59
N MET A 155 -35.37 13.72 26.82
CA MET A 155 -35.99 12.53 26.23
C MET A 155 -36.26 11.49 27.31
N PHE A 156 -37.28 10.66 27.12
CA PHE A 156 -37.52 9.52 28.01
C PHE A 156 -36.35 8.51 27.96
N ASP A 157 -35.81 8.25 26.77
CA ASP A 157 -34.72 7.28 26.56
C ASP A 157 -33.37 7.74 27.15
N ASP A 158 -33.18 9.05 27.38
CA ASP A 158 -32.00 9.56 28.09
C ASP A 158 -31.97 9.14 29.58
N TYR A 159 -33.08 8.62 30.14
CA TYR A 159 -33.17 8.21 31.54
C TYR A 159 -32.12 7.16 31.93
N ASP A 160 -31.92 6.13 31.11
CA ASP A 160 -30.91 5.09 31.36
C ASP A 160 -29.48 5.65 31.23
N LYS A 161 -29.28 6.67 30.39
CA LYS A 161 -28.00 7.37 30.28
C LYS A 161 -27.71 8.15 31.56
N TYR A 162 -28.69 8.89 32.10
CA TYR A 162 -28.51 9.64 33.34
C TYR A 162 -28.39 8.74 34.58
N MET A 163 -29.09 7.60 34.64
CA MET A 163 -28.91 6.60 35.72
C MET A 163 -27.51 5.97 35.75
N LYS A 164 -26.79 5.94 34.61
CA LYS A 164 -25.43 5.40 34.51
C LYS A 164 -24.33 6.41 34.82
N VAL A 165 -24.64 7.71 34.94
CA VAL A 165 -23.64 8.73 35.30
C VAL A 165 -23.35 8.66 36.80
N PRO A 166 -22.09 8.44 37.24
CA PRO A 166 -21.74 8.49 38.66
C PRO A 166 -21.87 9.91 39.22
N ASP A 167 -22.40 10.05 40.44
CA ASP A 167 -22.51 11.34 41.13
C ASP A 167 -21.14 12.00 41.44
N GLU A 168 -20.07 11.21 41.53
CA GLU A 168 -18.70 11.69 41.77
C GLU A 168 -17.90 11.77 40.47
N TRP A 169 -17.49 12.99 40.10
CA TRP A 169 -16.54 13.22 39.01
C TRP A 169 -15.14 12.71 39.40
N ASN A 170 -14.75 11.57 38.83
CA ASN A 170 -13.35 11.15 38.82
C ASN A 170 -12.64 11.77 37.60
N PRO A 171 -11.50 12.45 37.78
CA PRO A 171 -10.69 12.89 36.65
C PRO A 171 -10.23 11.65 35.85
N PRO A 172 -10.24 11.68 34.51
CA PRO A 172 -9.87 10.52 33.71
C PRO A 172 -8.44 10.09 34.04
N GLU A 173 -8.26 8.79 34.30
CA GLU A 173 -6.95 8.25 34.61
C GLU A 173 -6.01 8.48 33.43
N ILE A 174 -4.94 9.25 33.66
CA ILE A 174 -3.88 9.43 32.68
C ILE A 174 -3.17 8.08 32.55
N LYS A 175 -3.57 7.28 31.55
CA LYS A 175 -2.96 5.98 31.22
C LYS A 175 -1.42 6.18 31.27
N PRO A 176 -0.70 5.57 32.23
CA PRO A 176 0.69 5.91 32.48
C PRO A 176 1.53 5.59 31.24
N TYR A 177 2.46 6.49 30.88
CA TYR A 177 3.29 6.31 29.69
C TYR A 177 4.09 5.01 29.78
N THR A 178 3.62 3.98 29.09
CA THR A 178 4.39 2.79 28.78
C THR A 178 5.40 3.18 27.69
N PRO A 179 6.71 3.10 27.95
CA PRO A 179 7.69 3.26 26.89
C PRO A 179 7.39 2.21 25.82
N GLY A 180 7.19 2.66 24.57
CA GLY A 180 7.03 1.74 23.45
C GLY A 180 8.22 0.80 23.36
N GLU A 181 8.00 -0.44 22.94
CA GLU A 181 9.11 -1.37 22.69
C GLU A 181 10.15 -0.73 21.77
N ASN A 182 11.43 -0.98 22.06
CA ASN A 182 12.51 -0.42 21.27
C ASN A 182 12.56 -1.09 19.89
N LEU A 183 11.94 -0.41 18.89
CA LEU A 183 11.89 -0.81 17.48
C LEU A 183 13.28 -1.01 16.84
N VAL A 184 14.32 -0.50 17.50
CA VAL A 184 15.71 -0.51 17.03
C VAL A 184 16.61 -1.39 17.93
N ALA A 185 16.03 -2.13 18.90
CA ALA A 185 16.78 -3.02 19.79
C ALA A 185 17.57 -4.09 19.03
N TRP A 186 17.09 -4.49 17.86
CA TRP A 186 17.78 -5.46 17.01
C TRP A 186 19.12 -4.95 16.45
N LEU A 187 19.34 -3.63 16.33
CA LEU A 187 20.67 -3.05 16.05
C LEU A 187 21.64 -3.16 17.24
N THR A 188 21.14 -3.41 18.45
CA THR A 188 21.94 -3.58 19.67
C THR A 188 22.27 -5.04 20.00
N ASP A 189 22.03 -5.98 19.08
CA ASP A 189 22.46 -7.37 19.23
C ASP A 189 23.99 -7.48 19.34
N ASP A 190 24.50 -7.96 20.49
CA ASP A 190 25.94 -8.12 20.76
C ASP A 190 26.67 -8.98 19.69
N ARG A 191 25.94 -9.85 18.99
CA ARG A 191 26.46 -10.73 17.94
C ARG A 191 26.38 -10.10 16.54
N GLY A 192 25.74 -8.94 16.39
CA GLY A 192 25.52 -8.24 15.12
C GLY A 192 24.90 -9.15 14.07
N ARG A 193 23.89 -9.94 14.46
CA ARG A 193 23.17 -10.85 13.56
C ARG A 193 22.16 -10.09 12.72
N ASP A 194 21.90 -10.60 11.52
CA ASP A 194 20.89 -10.04 10.63
C ASP A 194 19.57 -10.77 10.85
N GLN A 195 18.44 -10.06 10.85
CA GLN A 195 17.12 -10.67 10.88
C GLN A 195 16.61 -10.94 9.46
N PHE A 196 15.72 -11.92 9.32
CA PHE A 196 14.98 -12.15 8.08
C PHE A 196 13.59 -12.72 8.37
N VAL A 197 12.63 -12.44 7.49
CA VAL A 197 11.28 -13.02 7.54
C VAL A 197 11.13 -14.05 6.42
N ILE A 198 10.46 -15.15 6.72
CA ILE A 198 10.01 -16.12 5.72
C ILE A 198 8.49 -16.27 5.76
N ARG A 199 7.90 -16.51 4.60
CA ARG A 199 6.49 -16.86 4.45
C ARG A 199 6.35 -18.14 3.65
N PHE A 200 5.65 -19.11 4.22
CA PHE A 200 5.37 -20.40 3.58
C PHE A 200 3.97 -20.88 3.97
N GLY A 201 3.18 -21.33 2.99
CA GLY A 201 1.78 -21.69 3.23
C GLY A 201 1.00 -20.58 3.94
N SER A 202 0.46 -20.87 5.12
CA SER A 202 -0.27 -19.92 5.97
C SER A 202 0.57 -19.35 7.11
N GLU A 203 1.85 -19.70 7.20
CA GLU A 203 2.74 -19.33 8.30
C GLU A 203 3.70 -18.20 7.90
N THR A 204 4.04 -17.36 8.87
CA THR A 204 5.03 -16.30 8.74
C THR A 204 5.93 -16.30 9.97
N GLU A 205 7.23 -16.38 9.73
CA GLU A 205 8.25 -16.60 10.77
C GLU A 205 9.40 -15.61 10.60
N VAL A 206 9.81 -14.96 11.69
CA VAL A 206 10.99 -14.10 11.77
C VAL A 206 12.12 -14.85 12.45
N TYR A 207 13.32 -14.75 11.88
CA TYR A 207 14.51 -15.48 12.27
C TYR A 207 15.73 -14.57 12.41
N TRP A 208 16.61 -14.89 13.34
CA TRP A 208 18.00 -14.42 13.32
C TRP A 208 18.87 -15.32 12.44
N ASN A 209 19.69 -14.73 11.58
CA ASN A 209 20.75 -15.42 10.87
C ASN A 209 21.90 -15.76 11.81
N ASN A 210 21.97 -17.03 12.25
CA ASN A 210 23.04 -17.56 13.08
C ASN A 210 23.96 -18.47 12.24
N ALA A 211 24.64 -17.84 11.27
CA ALA A 211 25.61 -18.48 10.37
C ALA A 211 26.64 -19.37 11.07
N SER A 212 27.03 -19.04 12.31
CA SER A 212 27.99 -19.82 13.09
C SER A 212 27.50 -21.21 13.54
N GLN A 213 26.17 -21.40 13.67
CA GLN A 213 25.56 -22.66 14.09
C GLN A 213 24.92 -23.44 12.93
N GLY A 214 24.95 -22.91 11.70
CA GLY A 214 24.40 -23.56 10.51
C GLY A 214 22.87 -23.75 10.54
N LYS A 215 22.18 -23.00 11.41
CA LYS A 215 20.72 -22.94 11.56
C LYS A 215 20.33 -21.54 12.01
N PRO A 216 19.19 -21.00 11.58
CA PRO A 216 18.68 -19.74 12.10
C PRO A 216 17.97 -19.93 13.45
N ASP A 217 17.99 -18.90 14.29
CA ASP A 217 17.30 -18.90 15.59
C ASP A 217 15.91 -18.25 15.39
N PRO A 218 14.78 -18.92 15.71
CA PRO A 218 13.46 -18.30 15.58
C PRO A 218 13.27 -17.17 16.59
N VAL A 219 12.72 -16.04 16.13
CA VAL A 219 12.35 -14.87 16.95
C VAL A 219 10.87 -14.92 17.28
N TYR A 220 10.05 -15.02 16.24
CA TYR A 220 8.60 -14.90 16.32
C TYR A 220 7.96 -15.71 15.19
N HIS A 221 6.84 -16.35 15.49
CA HIS A 221 6.06 -17.18 14.56
C HIS A 221 4.59 -16.79 14.70
N ARG A 222 3.89 -16.64 13.57
CA ARG A 222 2.44 -16.44 13.57
C ARG A 222 1.76 -17.08 12.36
N THR A 223 0.72 -17.86 12.64
CA THR A 223 -0.22 -18.38 11.63
C THR A 223 -1.14 -17.27 11.13
N PHE A 224 -1.45 -17.28 9.83
CA PHE A 224 -2.33 -16.34 9.14
C PHE A 224 -1.98 -14.84 9.35
N TRP A 225 -0.69 -14.52 9.50
CA TRP A 225 -0.26 -13.13 9.75
C TRP A 225 -0.44 -12.20 8.53
N THR A 226 -0.50 -12.74 7.31
CA THR A 226 -0.87 -11.99 6.10
C THR A 226 -1.54 -12.87 5.05
N GLU A 227 -2.49 -12.30 4.33
CA GLU A 227 -3.17 -12.94 3.21
C GLU A 227 -2.32 -12.92 1.92
N SER A 228 -1.52 -11.86 1.68
CA SER A 228 -0.88 -11.61 0.38
C SER A 228 0.65 -11.76 0.37
N PHE A 229 1.38 -10.88 1.04
CA PHE A 229 2.84 -10.90 1.14
C PHE A 229 3.32 -10.06 2.33
N VAL A 230 4.60 -10.20 2.68
CA VAL A 230 5.26 -9.46 3.77
C VAL A 230 6.35 -8.57 3.20
N GLN A 231 6.55 -7.38 3.75
CA GLN A 231 7.61 -6.48 3.33
C GLN A 231 8.23 -5.77 4.55
N TRP A 232 9.55 -5.75 4.63
CA TRP A 232 10.27 -4.87 5.54
C TRP A 232 10.31 -3.45 4.99
N SER A 233 10.23 -2.46 5.87
CA SER A 233 10.50 -1.08 5.51
C SER A 233 12.00 -0.86 5.16
N PRO A 234 12.35 0.18 4.39
CA PRO A 234 13.70 0.38 3.84
C PRO A 234 14.88 0.49 4.82
N LEU A 235 14.65 0.74 6.12
CA LEU A 235 15.68 0.74 7.16
C LEU A 235 15.54 -0.44 8.14
N GLY A 236 14.52 -1.31 7.94
CA GLY A 236 14.27 -2.49 8.75
C GLY A 236 13.50 -2.25 10.06
N THR A 237 13.01 -1.04 10.31
CA THR A 237 12.32 -0.69 11.57
C THR A 237 10.93 -1.33 11.68
N TYR A 238 10.26 -1.54 10.55
CA TYR A 238 8.86 -1.92 10.47
C TYR A 238 8.66 -3.16 9.60
N LEU A 239 7.84 -4.09 10.05
CA LEU A 239 7.34 -5.20 9.25
C LEU A 239 5.91 -4.89 8.80
N ALA A 240 5.64 -4.95 7.50
CA ALA A 240 4.32 -4.70 6.94
C ALA A 240 3.63 -5.98 6.47
N THR A 241 2.36 -6.13 6.85
CA THR A 241 1.49 -7.24 6.42
C THR A 241 0.26 -6.70 5.70
N ILE A 242 -0.19 -7.41 4.68
CA ILE A 242 -1.35 -7.04 3.87
C ILE A 242 -2.54 -7.96 4.18
N HIS A 243 -3.72 -7.34 4.29
CA HIS A 243 -5.00 -7.96 4.60
C HIS A 243 -6.10 -7.36 3.71
N ARG A 244 -7.20 -8.08 3.48
CA ARG A 244 -8.35 -7.59 2.70
C ARG A 244 -8.95 -6.27 3.20
N GLN A 245 -8.83 -5.99 4.50
CA GLN A 245 -9.31 -4.76 5.14
C GLN A 245 -8.32 -3.58 5.08
N GLY A 246 -7.03 -3.83 4.80
CA GLY A 246 -5.99 -2.81 4.95
C GLY A 246 -4.57 -3.38 5.06
N ALA A 247 -3.63 -2.50 5.38
CA ALA A 247 -2.28 -2.89 5.79
C ALA A 247 -2.12 -2.76 7.31
N ALA A 248 -1.20 -3.51 7.90
CA ALA A 248 -0.79 -3.34 9.29
C ALA A 248 0.73 -3.33 9.39
N VAL A 249 1.27 -2.47 10.26
CA VAL A 249 2.69 -2.37 10.56
C VAL A 249 2.94 -2.88 11.98
N TRP A 250 3.97 -3.71 12.10
CA TRP A 250 4.40 -4.39 13.32
C TRP A 250 5.84 -4.03 13.63
N GLY A 251 6.20 -4.08 14.91
CA GLY A 251 7.55 -3.87 15.38
C GLY A 251 7.68 -4.15 16.87
N GLY A 252 8.93 -4.26 17.34
CA GLY A 252 9.25 -4.77 18.68
C GLY A 252 10.37 -5.80 18.59
N GLU A 253 11.04 -6.08 19.70
CA GLU A 253 12.26 -6.90 19.70
C GLU A 253 11.95 -8.40 19.59
N LYS A 254 10.85 -8.83 20.24
CA LYS A 254 10.49 -10.24 20.45
C LYS A 254 8.99 -10.52 20.27
N SER A 255 8.14 -9.55 20.57
CA SER A 255 6.68 -9.67 20.54
C SER A 255 6.05 -9.39 19.17
N PHE A 256 6.75 -8.60 18.33
CA PHE A 256 6.21 -8.02 17.10
C PHE A 256 4.82 -7.43 17.29
N ASN A 257 4.68 -6.52 18.27
CA ASN A 257 3.42 -5.84 18.56
C ASN A 257 2.90 -5.06 17.34
N ARG A 258 1.57 -4.97 17.23
CA ARG A 258 0.90 -4.13 16.22
C ARG A 258 1.14 -2.66 16.57
N LEU A 259 1.83 -1.92 15.71
CA LEU A 259 2.09 -0.50 15.93
C LEU A 259 0.98 0.36 15.35
N MET A 260 0.61 0.10 14.10
CA MET A 260 -0.42 0.86 13.37
C MET A 260 -1.20 -0.03 12.40
N ARG A 261 -2.47 0.33 12.18
CA ARG A 261 -3.38 -0.27 11.18
C ARG A 261 -3.80 0.83 10.20
N TYR A 262 -3.73 0.52 8.91
CA TYR A 262 -4.04 1.44 7.82
C TYR A 262 -5.27 0.91 7.10
N ILE A 263 -6.42 1.54 7.37
CA ILE A 263 -7.72 1.11 6.84
C ILE A 263 -7.77 1.49 5.36
N HIS A 264 -7.68 0.49 4.47
CA HIS A 264 -7.83 0.65 3.03
C HIS A 264 -8.33 -0.67 2.43
N PRO A 265 -9.60 -0.79 2.04
CA PRO A 265 -10.11 -2.05 1.49
C PRO A 265 -9.38 -2.51 0.23
N GLN A 266 -9.08 -3.81 0.16
CA GLN A 266 -8.51 -4.50 -1.00
C GLN A 266 -7.11 -3.99 -1.45
N VAL A 267 -6.22 -3.63 -0.51
CA VAL A 267 -4.81 -3.35 -0.83
C VAL A 267 -4.19 -4.54 -1.57
N LYS A 268 -3.58 -4.27 -2.72
CA LYS A 268 -2.84 -5.25 -3.53
C LYS A 268 -1.33 -5.03 -3.46
N LEU A 269 -0.87 -3.79 -3.30
CA LEU A 269 0.55 -3.42 -3.24
C LEU A 269 0.77 -2.32 -2.18
N ILE A 270 1.95 -2.32 -1.57
CA ILE A 270 2.42 -1.30 -0.63
C ILE A 270 3.83 -0.85 -1.01
N ASP A 271 4.13 0.42 -0.79
CA ASP A 271 5.47 1.01 -0.98
C ASP A 271 5.78 1.92 0.21
N PHE A 272 7.04 1.96 0.61
CA PHE A 272 7.52 2.78 1.72
C PHE A 272 8.43 3.88 1.20
N SER A 273 8.35 5.06 1.79
CA SER A 273 9.35 6.10 1.54
C SER A 273 10.72 5.65 2.06
N PRO A 274 11.83 5.98 1.37
CA PRO A 274 13.19 5.61 1.78
C PRO A 274 13.58 6.01 3.22
N GLY A 275 13.00 7.08 3.76
CA GLY A 275 13.15 7.50 5.16
C GLY A 275 12.10 6.94 6.15
N GLU A 276 11.25 6.00 5.71
CA GLU A 276 10.20 5.34 6.51
C GLU A 276 9.13 6.26 7.11
N LYS A 277 9.00 7.49 6.61
CA LYS A 277 8.00 8.46 7.09
C LYS A 277 6.61 8.19 6.52
N PHE A 278 6.55 7.71 5.28
CA PHE A 278 5.30 7.57 4.54
C PHE A 278 5.15 6.17 3.95
N MET A 279 3.90 5.71 3.87
CA MET A 279 3.55 4.47 3.17
C MET A 279 2.48 4.78 2.13
N VAL A 280 2.75 4.36 0.89
CA VAL A 280 1.74 4.31 -0.18
C VAL A 280 1.09 2.95 -0.15
N THR A 281 -0.23 2.91 -0.22
CA THR A 281 -1.00 1.69 -0.48
C THR A 281 -1.72 1.84 -1.81
N TYR A 282 -1.83 0.75 -2.56
CA TYR A 282 -2.53 0.68 -3.83
C TYR A 282 -3.64 -0.37 -3.75
N SER A 283 -4.86 0.07 -4.03
CA SER A 283 -6.04 -0.77 -4.22
C SER A 283 -6.57 -0.60 -5.65
N SER A 284 -7.02 -1.70 -6.25
CA SER A 284 -7.71 -1.64 -7.54
C SER A 284 -8.99 -2.46 -7.51
N HIS A 285 -10.12 -1.77 -7.59
CA HIS A 285 -11.44 -2.37 -7.61
C HIS A 285 -11.81 -2.77 -9.03
N GLU A 286 -12.07 -4.06 -9.23
CA GLU A 286 -12.65 -4.56 -10.47
C GLU A 286 -14.06 -3.98 -10.64
N PRO A 287 -14.38 -3.41 -11.81
CA PRO A 287 -15.68 -2.80 -12.03
C PRO A 287 -16.75 -3.88 -12.11
N SER A 288 -17.91 -3.64 -11.50
CA SER A 288 -19.06 -4.53 -11.56
C SER A 288 -19.62 -4.74 -12.98
N ASN A 289 -19.16 -3.93 -13.94
CA ASN A 289 -19.62 -3.92 -15.32
C ASN A 289 -18.40 -4.09 -16.26
N PRO A 290 -18.33 -5.12 -17.13
CA PRO A 290 -17.15 -5.42 -17.96
C PRO A 290 -16.76 -4.37 -19.04
N ARG A 291 -17.44 -3.22 -19.07
CA ARG A 291 -17.16 -2.09 -19.99
C ARG A 291 -16.51 -0.90 -19.30
N ASP A 292 -16.54 -0.81 -17.98
CA ASP A 292 -15.88 0.26 -17.24
C ASP A 292 -14.38 -0.05 -17.04
N THR A 293 -13.57 0.99 -16.87
CA THR A 293 -12.15 0.81 -16.54
C THR A 293 -11.96 0.53 -15.06
N GLN A 294 -10.88 -0.20 -14.73
CA GLN A 294 -10.56 -0.53 -13.35
C GLN A 294 -10.26 0.74 -12.55
N ARG A 295 -11.02 0.97 -11.47
CA ARG A 295 -10.85 2.14 -10.61
C ARG A 295 -9.69 1.88 -9.64
N VAL A 296 -8.71 2.77 -9.67
CA VAL A 296 -7.52 2.70 -8.82
C VAL A 296 -7.61 3.78 -7.76
N THR A 297 -7.35 3.37 -6.51
CA THR A 297 -7.21 4.26 -5.36
C THR A 297 -5.81 4.05 -4.77
N LEU A 298 -5.03 5.13 -4.67
CA LEU A 298 -3.81 5.15 -3.87
C LEU A 298 -4.02 6.04 -2.66
N MET A 299 -3.61 5.57 -1.48
CA MET A 299 -3.61 6.35 -0.25
C MET A 299 -2.19 6.47 0.28
N VAL A 300 -1.79 7.70 0.61
CA VAL A 300 -0.53 8.02 1.27
C VAL A 300 -0.82 8.24 2.75
N PHE A 301 -0.20 7.42 3.59
CA PHE A 301 -0.30 7.45 5.05
C PHE A 301 1.00 7.94 5.69
N ASP A 302 0.90 8.59 6.84
CA ASP A 302 2.01 8.76 7.78
C ASP A 302 2.23 7.44 8.53
N VAL A 303 3.45 6.89 8.49
CA VAL A 303 3.79 5.61 9.12
C VAL A 303 3.74 5.68 10.66
N ARG A 304 4.01 6.86 11.23
CA ARG A 304 4.01 7.03 12.70
C ARG A 304 2.61 7.25 13.26
N SER A 305 1.76 8.02 12.59
CA SER A 305 0.44 8.38 13.11
C SER A 305 -0.73 7.58 12.52
N GLY A 306 -0.50 6.78 11.49
CA GLY A 306 -1.56 6.03 10.79
C GLY A 306 -2.52 6.90 9.97
N LYS A 307 -2.37 8.23 10.00
CA LYS A 307 -3.30 9.16 9.36
C LYS A 307 -3.17 9.14 7.84
N ILE A 308 -4.31 9.16 7.15
CA ILE A 308 -4.37 9.43 5.71
C ILE A 308 -3.94 10.89 5.49
N LEU A 309 -2.82 11.08 4.81
CA LEU A 309 -2.34 12.41 4.43
C LEU A 309 -2.91 12.84 3.09
N ARG A 310 -3.04 11.91 2.14
CA ARG A 310 -3.64 12.18 0.83
C ARG A 310 -4.19 10.94 0.14
N GLU A 311 -5.32 11.12 -0.53
CA GLU A 311 -5.94 10.11 -1.40
C GLU A 311 -5.85 10.54 -2.88
N PHE A 312 -5.56 9.57 -3.75
CA PHE A 312 -5.50 9.73 -5.20
C PHE A 312 -6.40 8.69 -5.87
N LYS A 313 -7.48 9.14 -6.52
CA LYS A 313 -8.43 8.31 -7.28
C LYS A 313 -8.27 8.57 -8.78
N GLY A 314 -8.34 7.52 -9.61
CA GLY A 314 -8.28 7.64 -11.07
C GLY A 314 -8.58 6.33 -11.83
N SER A 315 -8.47 6.35 -13.15
CA SER A 315 -8.48 5.14 -13.98
C SER A 315 -7.12 4.45 -13.88
N ALA A 316 -7.05 3.12 -14.05
CA ALA A 316 -5.79 2.41 -14.20
C ALA A 316 -4.90 3.03 -15.29
N ASP A 317 -5.48 3.51 -16.40
CA ASP A 317 -4.75 4.19 -17.49
C ASP A 317 -4.03 5.47 -17.05
N ASP A 318 -4.59 6.20 -16.07
CA ASP A 318 -3.95 7.40 -15.50
C ASP A 318 -2.69 7.04 -14.69
N PHE A 319 -2.56 5.79 -14.26
CA PHE A 319 -1.41 5.24 -13.52
C PHE A 319 -0.56 4.26 -14.37
N ALA A 320 -0.97 3.98 -15.62
CA ALA A 320 -0.25 3.16 -16.58
C ALA A 320 0.94 3.86 -17.24
N THR A 321 0.93 5.20 -17.27
CA THR A 321 2.01 5.98 -17.87
C THR A 321 3.27 5.85 -17.00
N GLY A 322 4.40 5.40 -17.56
CA GLY A 322 5.72 5.66 -16.96
C GLY A 322 6.58 4.52 -16.39
N GLY A 323 6.62 3.33 -17.00
CA GLY A 323 7.58 2.30 -16.57
C GLY A 323 7.67 1.05 -17.44
N THR A 324 8.83 0.38 -17.40
CA THR A 324 9.04 -0.91 -18.08
C THR A 324 8.69 -2.09 -17.16
N GLY A 325 7.40 -2.42 -17.09
CA GLY A 325 6.88 -3.56 -16.32
C GLY A 325 5.74 -3.15 -15.39
N GLY A 326 4.52 -3.12 -15.93
CA GLY A 326 3.32 -2.85 -15.12
C GLY A 326 2.64 -4.13 -14.65
N ILE A 327 2.13 -4.13 -13.42
CA ILE A 327 1.25 -5.18 -12.89
C ILE A 327 -0.19 -4.71 -13.12
N ALA A 328 -1.02 -5.53 -13.78
CA ALA A 328 -2.41 -5.21 -14.14
C ALA A 328 -2.56 -3.85 -14.87
N GLY A 329 -1.58 -3.49 -15.71
CA GLY A 329 -1.59 -2.25 -16.50
C GLY A 329 -1.08 -1.00 -15.79
N VAL A 330 -0.73 -1.05 -14.50
CA VAL A 330 -0.20 0.11 -13.74
C VAL A 330 1.31 0.02 -13.58
N SER A 331 2.02 1.14 -13.78
CA SER A 331 3.46 1.24 -13.50
C SER A 331 3.71 1.32 -12.00
N TRP A 332 4.43 0.36 -11.42
CA TRP A 332 4.75 0.31 -9.99
C TRP A 332 6.27 0.42 -9.75
N PRO A 333 6.74 1.24 -8.78
CA PRO A 333 5.97 2.16 -7.93
C PRO A 333 5.46 3.39 -8.68
N VAL A 334 4.23 3.82 -8.37
CA VAL A 334 3.53 4.96 -9.02
C VAL A 334 4.13 6.30 -8.58
N PHE A 335 4.47 6.41 -7.30
CA PHE A 335 5.18 7.56 -6.74
C PHE A 335 6.64 7.14 -6.57
N ARG A 336 7.56 7.98 -7.05
CA ARG A 336 8.99 7.82 -6.75
C ARG A 336 9.41 8.95 -5.80
N TRP A 337 10.01 8.59 -4.68
CA TRP A 337 10.46 9.49 -3.61
C TRP A 337 11.81 10.13 -3.93
N ALA A 338 12.08 11.32 -3.38
CA ALA A 338 13.26 12.12 -3.66
C ALA A 338 13.98 12.58 -2.38
N GLY A 339 15.31 12.72 -2.46
CA GLY A 339 16.14 13.26 -1.37
C GLY A 339 16.53 12.23 -0.31
N GLY A 340 16.67 10.96 -0.69
CA GLY A 340 17.10 9.88 0.20
C GLY A 340 16.28 9.81 1.49
N ARG A 341 16.95 9.76 2.64
CA ARG A 341 16.32 9.65 3.97
C ARG A 341 15.47 10.84 4.39
N GLU A 342 15.55 11.99 3.71
CA GLU A 342 14.77 13.17 4.10
C GLU A 342 13.32 13.13 3.59
N ASP A 343 13.03 12.35 2.54
CA ASP A 343 11.70 12.24 1.90
C ASP A 343 11.03 13.61 1.68
N LYS A 344 11.73 14.62 1.16
CA LYS A 344 11.20 15.99 1.03
C LYS A 344 10.20 16.15 -0.12
N TYR A 345 10.41 15.42 -1.20
CA TYR A 345 9.55 15.46 -2.38
C TYR A 345 9.23 14.05 -2.87
N PHE A 346 8.11 13.93 -3.56
CA PHE A 346 7.77 12.74 -4.34
C PHE A 346 7.16 13.17 -5.66
N ALA A 347 7.42 12.41 -6.73
CA ALA A 347 6.86 12.69 -8.04
C ALA A 347 5.97 11.55 -8.51
N ARG A 348 4.93 11.94 -9.22
CA ARG A 348 4.11 11.07 -10.08
C ARG A 348 4.15 11.62 -11.49
N ILE A 349 4.38 10.72 -12.43
CA ILE A 349 4.15 10.97 -13.85
C ILE A 349 2.65 10.92 -14.15
N GLY A 350 2.20 11.84 -15.00
CA GLY A 350 0.88 11.86 -15.60
C GLY A 350 0.97 12.15 -17.09
N LYS A 351 -0.17 12.24 -17.75
CA LYS A 351 -0.24 12.48 -19.19
C LYS A 351 0.36 13.85 -19.56
N ASN A 352 1.54 13.84 -20.19
CA ASN A 352 2.31 15.03 -20.61
C ASN A 352 2.68 16.02 -19.49
N ALA A 353 2.75 15.54 -18.24
CA ALA A 353 3.19 16.34 -17.10
C ALA A 353 3.74 15.46 -15.97
N ILE A 354 4.68 16.00 -15.20
CA ILE A 354 5.16 15.40 -13.96
C ILE A 354 4.68 16.26 -12.81
N SER A 355 3.90 15.66 -11.91
CA SER A 355 3.43 16.30 -10.69
C SER A 355 4.41 15.97 -9.57
N VAL A 356 5.21 16.96 -9.20
CA VAL A 356 6.10 16.92 -8.02
C VAL A 356 5.33 17.47 -6.83
N TYR A 357 5.27 16.69 -5.76
CA TYR A 357 4.61 17.02 -4.51
C TYR A 357 5.64 17.21 -3.40
N GLU A 358 5.34 18.12 -2.49
CA GLU A 358 6.10 18.36 -1.26
C GLU A 358 5.46 17.57 -0.12
N THR A 359 6.26 16.91 0.72
CA THR A 359 5.72 16.00 1.75
C THR A 359 5.20 16.70 3.00
N GLU A 360 5.71 17.88 3.35
CA GLU A 360 5.22 18.66 4.50
C GLU A 360 3.78 19.15 4.32
N THR A 361 3.48 19.69 3.13
CA THR A 361 2.15 20.22 2.80
C THR A 361 1.26 19.19 2.10
N MET A 362 1.83 18.05 1.66
CA MET A 362 1.26 17.15 0.65
C MET A 362 0.73 17.89 -0.59
N GLY A 363 1.22 19.11 -0.83
CA GLY A 363 0.81 20.01 -1.91
C GLY A 363 1.55 19.73 -3.20
N LEU A 364 0.99 20.18 -4.33
CA LEU A 364 1.73 20.22 -5.58
C LEU A 364 2.73 21.39 -5.50
N LEU A 365 4.02 21.13 -5.74
CA LEU A 365 5.09 22.13 -5.69
C LEU A 365 4.71 23.35 -6.56
N ASP A 366 4.82 24.56 -6.01
CA ASP A 366 4.40 25.85 -6.60
C ASP A 366 2.98 25.87 -7.22
N LYS A 367 2.11 24.93 -6.83
CA LYS A 367 0.78 24.68 -7.45
C LYS A 367 0.84 24.44 -8.97
N LYS A 368 1.99 24.01 -9.51
CA LYS A 368 2.21 23.78 -10.96
C LYS A 368 2.97 22.48 -11.20
N SER A 369 2.40 21.58 -12.01
CA SER A 369 3.12 20.42 -12.53
C SER A 369 4.20 20.86 -13.52
N LEU A 370 5.30 20.12 -13.59
CA LEU A 370 6.32 20.28 -14.62
C LEU A 370 5.75 19.78 -15.94
N LYS A 371 5.44 20.70 -16.87
CA LYS A 371 4.89 20.36 -18.19
C LYS A 371 6.00 19.79 -19.07
N VAL A 372 5.94 18.50 -19.35
CA VAL A 372 6.90 17.81 -20.23
C VAL A 372 6.11 16.84 -21.10
N GLU A 373 6.07 17.13 -22.39
CA GLU A 373 5.32 16.32 -23.35
C GLU A 373 5.96 14.94 -23.54
N ASN A 374 5.12 13.90 -23.61
CA ASN A 374 5.50 12.52 -23.93
C ASN A 374 6.59 11.89 -23.03
N VAL A 375 6.69 12.25 -21.75
CA VAL A 375 7.59 11.55 -20.82
C VAL A 375 7.24 10.06 -20.77
N VAL A 376 8.25 9.20 -20.90
CA VAL A 376 8.11 7.74 -20.84
C VAL A 376 8.67 7.16 -19.55
N ASP A 377 9.70 7.76 -18.95
CA ASP A 377 10.24 7.35 -17.66
C ASP A 377 10.90 8.53 -16.93
N PHE A 378 10.96 8.45 -15.60
CA PHE A 378 11.66 9.43 -14.76
C PHE A 378 12.27 8.75 -13.54
N CYS A 379 13.51 9.08 -13.20
CA CYS A 379 14.17 8.59 -11.99
C CYS A 379 14.67 9.76 -11.14
N TRP A 380 14.70 9.59 -9.83
CA TRP A 380 15.38 10.52 -8.93
C TRP A 380 16.81 10.07 -8.68
N SER A 381 17.70 11.02 -8.42
CA SER A 381 18.97 10.73 -7.74
C SER A 381 18.68 10.17 -6.33
N PRO A 382 19.36 9.11 -5.88
CA PRO A 382 19.16 8.55 -4.54
C PRO A 382 19.51 9.50 -3.40
N THR A 383 20.44 10.43 -3.62
CA THR A 383 20.95 11.37 -2.61
C THR A 383 20.33 12.76 -2.72
N ASP A 384 20.33 13.31 -3.94
CA ASP A 384 20.02 14.71 -4.21
C ASP A 384 18.61 14.87 -4.81
N PRO A 385 17.94 16.02 -4.65
CA PRO A 385 16.63 16.29 -5.27
C PRO A 385 16.76 16.61 -6.77
N LEU A 386 17.44 15.73 -7.52
CA LEU A 386 17.69 15.83 -8.95
C LEU A 386 16.85 14.80 -9.71
N LEU A 387 16.12 15.26 -10.71
CA LEU A 387 15.16 14.48 -11.47
C LEU A 387 15.69 14.20 -12.88
N SER A 388 16.01 12.94 -13.21
CA SER A 388 16.32 12.52 -14.59
C SER A 388 15.05 12.15 -15.34
N LEU A 389 14.85 12.76 -16.52
CA LEU A 389 13.68 12.58 -17.38
C LEU A 389 14.09 11.96 -18.71
N PHE A 390 13.30 11.01 -19.19
CA PHE A 390 13.40 10.50 -20.56
C PHE A 390 12.15 10.84 -21.38
N VAL A 391 12.38 11.52 -22.51
CA VAL A 391 11.38 11.80 -23.56
C VAL A 391 11.85 11.11 -24.86
N PRO A 392 11.04 10.24 -25.47
CA PRO A 392 11.37 9.55 -26.73
C PRO A 392 11.25 10.48 -27.93
N GLU A 393 11.53 9.97 -29.14
CA GLU A 393 11.37 10.73 -30.38
C GLU A 393 9.89 11.08 -30.63
N GLY A 394 9.64 12.37 -30.87
CA GLY A 394 8.30 12.93 -31.05
C GLY A 394 8.00 13.33 -32.49
N GLY A 395 6.71 13.43 -32.82
CA GLY A 395 6.24 14.05 -34.07
C GLY A 395 6.77 13.43 -35.35
N GLY A 396 6.85 12.09 -35.41
CA GLY A 396 7.32 11.37 -36.61
C GLY A 396 8.83 11.50 -36.89
N GLY A 397 9.62 11.86 -35.88
CA GLY A 397 11.07 12.10 -36.00
C GLY A 397 11.46 13.57 -36.14
N ASN A 398 10.51 14.50 -36.00
CA ASN A 398 10.78 15.93 -36.04
C ASN A 398 11.31 16.49 -34.68
N GLN A 399 11.09 15.76 -33.59
CA GLN A 399 11.70 16.04 -32.28
C GLN A 399 12.61 14.88 -31.88
N PRO A 400 13.91 15.11 -31.62
CA PRO A 400 14.82 14.06 -31.14
C PRO A 400 14.44 13.61 -29.73
N ALA A 401 14.79 12.39 -29.38
CA ALA A 401 14.70 11.92 -28.01
C ALA A 401 15.64 12.77 -27.14
N ARG A 402 15.27 13.01 -25.88
CA ARG A 402 16.10 13.76 -24.95
C ARG A 402 16.08 13.16 -23.56
N VAL A 403 17.24 13.20 -22.93
CA VAL A 403 17.41 12.99 -21.49
C VAL A 403 17.72 14.35 -20.87
N SER A 404 16.89 14.79 -19.92
CA SER A 404 17.09 16.04 -19.16
C SER A 404 17.28 15.74 -17.68
N LEU A 405 18.21 16.44 -17.04
CA LEU A 405 18.43 16.48 -15.60
C LEU A 405 17.86 17.80 -15.05
N VAL A 406 16.85 17.72 -14.19
CA VAL A 406 16.10 18.87 -13.67
C VAL A 406 16.29 18.99 -12.17
N SER A 407 16.80 20.14 -11.73
CA SER A 407 16.94 20.49 -10.31
C SER A 407 15.58 20.76 -9.67
N ILE A 408 15.31 20.21 -8.49
CA ILE A 408 14.13 20.53 -7.67
C ILE A 408 14.63 21.12 -6.33
N PRO A 409 14.10 22.25 -5.85
CA PRO A 409 12.88 22.93 -6.30
C PRO A 409 13.05 23.97 -7.43
N SER A 410 14.26 24.29 -7.90
CA SER A 410 14.44 25.41 -8.86
C SER A 410 13.80 25.20 -10.24
N ARG A 411 13.50 23.94 -10.62
CA ARG A 411 12.98 23.50 -11.93
C ARG A 411 13.90 23.80 -13.11
N GLU A 412 15.16 24.12 -12.84
CA GLU A 412 16.15 24.43 -13.87
C GLU A 412 16.69 23.12 -14.48
N GLU A 413 16.72 23.03 -15.81
CA GLU A 413 17.38 21.94 -16.51
C GLU A 413 18.91 22.13 -16.44
N LEU A 414 19.58 21.42 -15.53
CA LEU A 414 21.04 21.49 -15.36
C LEU A 414 21.78 20.93 -16.58
N ARG A 415 21.20 19.91 -17.22
CA ARG A 415 21.78 19.24 -18.38
C ARG A 415 20.71 18.63 -19.25
N GLN A 416 20.76 18.89 -20.56
CA GLN A 416 19.98 18.17 -21.57
C GLN A 416 20.94 17.48 -22.54
N LYS A 417 20.59 16.26 -22.95
CA LYS A 417 21.30 15.47 -23.95
C LYS A 417 20.30 14.97 -24.99
N ASN A 418 20.51 15.39 -26.23
CA ASN A 418 19.69 14.95 -27.37
C ASN A 418 20.27 13.66 -27.98
N LEU A 419 19.36 12.76 -28.33
CA LEU A 419 19.59 11.42 -28.85
C LEU A 419 18.81 11.23 -30.15
N PHE A 420 19.36 10.41 -31.05
CA PHE A 420 18.77 10.16 -32.37
C PHE A 420 18.70 8.65 -32.66
N SER A 421 17.65 8.25 -33.38
CA SER A 421 17.31 6.87 -33.71
C SER A 421 17.13 5.96 -32.49
N VAL A 422 16.54 6.45 -31.40
CA VAL A 422 16.34 5.68 -30.16
C VAL A 422 15.17 4.70 -30.30
N SER A 423 15.35 3.45 -29.85
CA SER A 423 14.29 2.45 -29.71
C SER A 423 13.76 2.31 -28.29
N ASP A 424 14.67 2.25 -27.31
CA ASP A 424 14.36 2.15 -25.87
C ASP A 424 15.47 2.82 -25.06
N CYS A 425 15.15 3.24 -23.84
CA CYS A 425 16.06 3.95 -22.95
C CYS A 425 15.81 3.55 -21.50
N LYS A 426 16.87 3.16 -20.78
CA LYS A 426 16.80 2.83 -19.34
C LYS A 426 17.83 3.61 -18.54
N MET A 427 17.39 4.21 -17.44
CA MET A 427 18.20 5.07 -16.57
C MET A 427 18.59 4.34 -15.29
N TYR A 428 19.89 4.20 -15.05
CA TYR A 428 20.46 3.52 -13.89
C TYR A 428 21.30 4.50 -13.05
N TRP A 429 20.79 4.85 -11.88
CA TRP A 429 21.49 5.69 -10.92
C TRP A 429 22.47 4.87 -10.05
N GLN A 430 23.63 5.46 -9.76
CA GLN A 430 24.55 4.97 -8.73
C GLN A 430 24.07 5.42 -7.34
N SER A 431 24.31 4.60 -6.31
CA SER A 431 23.73 4.76 -4.95
C SER A 431 24.12 6.05 -4.24
N ASN A 432 25.27 6.65 -4.55
CA ASN A 432 25.72 7.93 -3.98
C ASN A 432 25.34 9.15 -4.86
N GLY A 433 24.52 8.94 -5.90
CA GLY A 433 24.06 9.97 -6.84
C GLY A 433 25.14 10.54 -7.78
N GLU A 434 26.35 9.97 -7.80
CA GLU A 434 27.51 10.59 -8.48
C GLU A 434 27.50 10.35 -9.99
N TYR A 435 26.96 9.19 -10.38
CA TYR A 435 26.91 8.72 -11.75
C TYR A 435 25.49 8.30 -12.13
N LEU A 436 25.10 8.67 -13.35
CA LEU A 436 23.90 8.17 -14.02
C LEU A 436 24.33 7.49 -15.32
N ALA A 437 23.98 6.21 -15.47
CA ALA A 437 24.13 5.48 -16.72
C ALA A 437 22.81 5.43 -17.46
N VAL A 438 22.78 5.96 -18.67
CA VAL A 438 21.64 5.86 -19.58
C VAL A 438 21.96 4.79 -20.62
N LYS A 439 21.31 3.63 -20.54
CA LYS A 439 21.34 2.60 -21.57
C LYS A 439 20.42 3.03 -22.70
N VAL A 440 20.99 3.32 -23.88
CA VAL A 440 20.24 3.72 -25.06
C VAL A 440 20.35 2.62 -26.11
N ASP A 441 19.22 1.97 -26.40
CA ASP A 441 19.11 1.10 -27.57
C ASP A 441 18.81 1.97 -28.79
N ARG A 442 19.61 1.85 -29.85
CA ARG A 442 19.52 2.66 -31.06
C ARG A 442 19.28 1.79 -32.29
N TYR A 443 18.40 2.22 -33.18
CA TYR A 443 18.22 1.59 -34.49
C TYR A 443 19.43 1.86 -35.39
N THR A 444 19.86 0.84 -36.13
CA THR A 444 20.77 1.04 -37.27
C THR A 444 20.07 1.79 -38.40
N LYS A 445 20.85 2.38 -39.34
CA LYS A 445 20.31 3.14 -40.49
C LYS A 445 19.31 2.35 -41.35
N THR A 446 19.38 1.01 -41.35
CA THR A 446 18.47 0.13 -42.08
C THR A 446 17.22 -0.25 -41.29
N LYS A 447 17.12 0.13 -40.01
CA LYS A 447 16.08 -0.27 -39.03
C LYS A 447 15.90 -1.79 -38.85
N LYS A 448 16.83 -2.61 -39.35
CA LYS A 448 16.76 -4.08 -39.26
C LYS A 448 17.38 -4.66 -37.98
N SER A 449 18.23 -3.90 -37.31
CA SER A 449 18.89 -4.28 -36.06
C SER A 449 19.02 -3.08 -35.13
N THR A 450 19.09 -3.35 -33.84
CA THR A 450 19.43 -2.38 -32.80
C THR A 450 20.87 -2.60 -32.32
N TYR A 451 21.53 -1.53 -31.92
CA TYR A 451 22.81 -1.56 -31.20
C TYR A 451 22.64 -0.77 -29.90
N THR A 452 23.20 -1.26 -28.81
CA THR A 452 23.12 -0.58 -27.51
C THR A 452 24.38 0.24 -27.25
N GLY A 453 24.22 1.44 -26.71
CA GLY A 453 25.30 2.24 -26.14
C GLY A 453 24.92 2.79 -24.77
N PHE A 454 25.92 3.20 -23.98
CA PHE A 454 25.69 3.93 -22.75
C PHE A 454 26.11 5.39 -22.88
N GLU A 455 25.32 6.27 -22.27
CA GLU A 455 25.72 7.64 -21.99
C GLU A 455 25.84 7.79 -20.48
N LEU A 456 27.08 8.04 -20.03
CA LEU A 456 27.49 8.04 -18.64
C LEU A 456 27.67 9.50 -18.19
N PHE A 457 26.76 9.97 -17.34
CA PHE A 457 26.72 11.33 -16.82
C PHE A 457 27.44 11.38 -15.48
N ARG A 458 28.33 12.35 -15.28
CA ARG A 458 28.99 12.60 -13.99
C ARG A 458 28.36 13.81 -13.33
N VAL A 459 27.45 13.55 -12.40
CA VAL A 459 26.50 14.57 -11.90
C VAL A 459 27.16 15.55 -10.95
N LYS A 460 28.16 15.11 -10.17
CA LYS A 460 28.92 15.97 -9.24
C LYS A 460 30.09 16.72 -9.89
N GLU A 461 30.46 16.42 -11.14
CA GLU A 461 31.49 17.16 -11.88
C GLU A 461 30.89 18.42 -12.55
N ARG A 462 31.67 19.50 -12.60
CA ARG A 462 31.24 20.78 -13.18
C ARG A 462 30.79 20.60 -14.64
N ASP A 463 29.69 21.26 -15.01
CA ASP A 463 29.06 21.25 -16.33
C ASP A 463 28.50 19.87 -16.77
N ILE A 464 28.49 18.88 -15.86
CA ILE A 464 27.98 17.51 -16.03
C ILE A 464 28.53 16.86 -17.32
N PRO A 465 29.81 16.44 -17.33
CA PRO A 465 30.41 15.79 -18.48
C PRO A 465 29.70 14.46 -18.77
N ILE A 466 29.53 14.19 -20.07
CA ILE A 466 28.84 13.01 -20.59
C ILE A 466 29.86 12.21 -21.39
N GLU A 467 30.13 10.99 -20.94
CA GLU A 467 31.04 10.05 -21.61
C GLU A 467 30.21 8.98 -22.32
N VAL A 468 30.45 8.80 -23.62
CA VAL A 468 29.72 7.80 -24.43
C VAL A 468 30.55 6.52 -24.46
N LEU A 469 29.99 5.44 -23.94
CA LEU A 469 30.57 4.10 -23.99
C LEU A 469 29.80 3.26 -25.02
N GLU A 470 30.48 2.90 -26.10
CA GLU A 470 30.02 1.87 -27.04
C GLU A 470 30.75 0.55 -26.74
N LEU A 471 30.04 -0.57 -26.85
CA LEU A 471 30.66 -1.90 -26.76
C LEU A 471 31.56 -2.16 -27.98
N GLU A 472 32.66 -2.89 -27.76
CA GLU A 472 33.58 -3.34 -28.82
C GLU A 472 32.84 -4.14 -29.91
N ASN A 473 31.95 -5.05 -29.48
CA ASN A 473 31.07 -5.80 -30.35
C ASN A 473 29.73 -5.07 -30.53
N LYS A 474 29.56 -4.37 -31.65
CA LYS A 474 28.32 -3.61 -31.95
C LYS A 474 27.08 -4.48 -32.21
N ASN A 475 27.24 -5.80 -32.27
CA ASN A 475 26.15 -6.77 -32.42
C ASN A 475 25.71 -7.37 -31.08
N ASP A 476 26.48 -7.21 -30.00
CA ASP A 476 26.14 -7.78 -28.70
C ASP A 476 25.00 -6.98 -28.06
N LYS A 477 23.92 -7.67 -27.69
CA LYS A 477 22.81 -7.08 -26.92
C LYS A 477 23.18 -7.04 -25.45
N ILE A 478 22.66 -6.04 -24.73
CA ILE A 478 22.88 -5.90 -23.29
C ILE A 478 21.73 -6.53 -22.53
N ILE A 479 22.06 -7.52 -21.72
CA ILE A 479 21.11 -8.30 -20.91
C ILE A 479 20.91 -7.61 -19.55
N ALA A 480 22.00 -7.24 -18.89
CA ALA A 480 21.98 -6.62 -17.57
C ALA A 480 23.10 -5.57 -17.41
N PHE A 481 22.83 -4.59 -16.54
CA PHE A 481 23.75 -3.54 -16.12
C PHE A 481 23.60 -3.37 -14.61
N ALA A 482 24.70 -3.25 -13.88
CA ALA A 482 24.66 -2.93 -12.45
C ALA A 482 25.87 -2.08 -12.01
N TRP A 483 25.59 -0.98 -11.30
CA TRP A 483 26.57 -0.16 -10.60
C TRP A 483 27.09 -0.85 -9.34
N GLU A 484 28.36 -0.64 -9.02
CA GLU A 484 28.92 -0.96 -7.71
C GLU A 484 28.33 -0.03 -6.63
N PRO A 485 27.71 -0.57 -5.56
CA PRO A 485 27.23 0.23 -4.43
C PRO A 485 28.38 0.99 -3.77
N LYS A 486 28.17 2.30 -3.49
CA LYS A 486 29.17 3.22 -2.93
C LYS A 486 30.47 3.33 -3.75
N GLY A 487 30.53 2.75 -4.94
CA GLY A 487 31.71 2.63 -5.79
C GLY A 487 31.60 3.39 -7.11
N HIS A 488 32.64 3.29 -7.92
CA HIS A 488 32.77 3.96 -9.22
C HIS A 488 32.88 2.97 -10.40
N ARG A 489 32.77 1.67 -10.11
CA ARG A 489 32.80 0.59 -11.09
C ARG A 489 31.39 0.18 -11.48
N PHE A 490 31.27 -0.47 -12.63
CA PHE A 490 30.03 -1.12 -13.06
C PHE A 490 30.33 -2.36 -13.88
N ALA A 491 29.36 -3.26 -13.92
CA ALA A 491 29.40 -4.50 -14.67
C ALA A 491 28.28 -4.52 -15.72
N ILE A 492 28.58 -5.04 -16.91
CA ILE A 492 27.65 -5.21 -18.02
C ILE A 492 27.68 -6.68 -18.46
N ILE A 493 26.51 -7.31 -18.52
CA ILE A 493 26.32 -8.58 -19.23
C ILE A 493 25.92 -8.26 -20.67
N HIS A 494 26.72 -8.70 -21.64
CA HIS A 494 26.46 -8.52 -23.07
C HIS A 494 26.65 -9.81 -23.87
N GLY A 495 25.81 -10.02 -24.88
CA GLY A 495 25.87 -11.19 -25.76
C GLY A 495 24.49 -11.53 -26.34
N ASP A 496 24.49 -12.30 -27.43
CA ASP A 496 23.27 -12.69 -28.16
C ASP A 496 22.92 -14.19 -28.01
N GLY A 497 23.64 -14.92 -27.15
CA GLY A 497 23.50 -16.37 -27.00
C GLY A 497 23.49 -16.85 -25.54
N PRO A 498 23.36 -18.17 -25.29
CA PRO A 498 23.22 -18.77 -23.96
C PRO A 498 24.51 -18.78 -23.13
N ARG A 499 25.53 -18.02 -23.55
CA ARG A 499 26.79 -17.83 -22.82
C ARG A 499 27.26 -16.39 -23.01
N PRO A 500 26.59 -15.39 -22.43
CA PRO A 500 27.02 -14.00 -22.51
C PRO A 500 28.42 -13.77 -21.92
N ASP A 501 29.05 -12.69 -22.40
CA ASP A 501 30.28 -12.15 -21.86
C ASP A 501 29.93 -11.07 -20.81
N ILE A 502 30.79 -10.92 -19.81
CA ILE A 502 30.60 -9.96 -18.71
C ILE A 502 31.81 -9.04 -18.65
N SER A 503 31.60 -7.76 -18.92
CA SER A 503 32.66 -6.75 -18.93
C SER A 503 32.54 -5.80 -17.74
N PHE A 504 33.67 -5.58 -17.07
CA PHE A 504 33.80 -4.67 -15.93
C PHE A 504 34.48 -3.38 -16.37
N TYR A 505 33.97 -2.25 -15.88
CA TYR A 505 34.45 -0.91 -16.22
C TYR A 505 34.64 -0.05 -14.97
N SER A 506 35.54 0.93 -15.05
CA SER A 506 35.79 1.93 -14.01
C SER A 506 35.54 3.34 -14.56
N MET A 507 34.80 4.17 -13.81
CA MET A 507 34.60 5.60 -14.08
C MET A 507 35.77 6.49 -13.60
N LYS A 508 36.85 5.94 -13.03
CA LYS A 508 37.92 6.73 -12.41
C LYS A 508 38.77 7.44 -13.46
N GLY A 509 38.53 8.74 -13.66
CA GLY A 509 39.27 9.57 -14.61
C GLY A 509 38.62 9.54 -16.01
N ARG A 510 38.87 8.50 -16.80
CA ARG A 510 38.14 8.18 -18.04
C ARG A 510 37.55 6.77 -17.92
N VAL A 511 36.47 6.48 -18.64
CA VAL A 511 35.90 5.14 -18.68
C VAL A 511 36.95 4.18 -19.21
N THR A 512 37.37 3.26 -18.35
CA THR A 512 38.37 2.23 -18.66
C THR A 512 37.78 0.86 -18.41
N LYS A 513 38.02 -0.05 -19.35
CA LYS A 513 37.61 -1.45 -19.27
C LYS A 513 38.66 -2.20 -18.44
N LEU A 514 38.23 -2.84 -17.35
CA LEU A 514 39.11 -3.58 -16.44
C LEU A 514 39.36 -5.00 -16.95
N THR A 515 38.29 -5.74 -17.26
CA THR A 515 38.37 -7.12 -17.76
C THR A 515 37.08 -7.53 -18.46
N THR A 516 37.12 -8.63 -19.21
CA THR A 516 35.95 -9.34 -19.74
C THR A 516 36.03 -10.82 -19.38
N LEU A 517 35.07 -11.30 -18.60
CA LEU A 517 34.84 -12.73 -18.38
C LEU A 517 34.02 -13.27 -19.55
N LYS A 518 34.63 -14.15 -20.36
CA LYS A 518 33.95 -14.70 -21.54
C LYS A 518 33.14 -15.94 -21.24
N GLY A 519 32.03 -16.10 -21.94
CA GLY A 519 31.23 -17.32 -22.03
C GLY A 519 30.62 -17.81 -20.71
N ARG A 520 30.02 -16.91 -19.92
CA ARG A 520 29.38 -17.21 -18.62
C ARG A 520 27.89 -17.51 -18.75
N GLN A 521 27.31 -18.22 -17.78
CA GLN A 521 25.87 -18.50 -17.73
C GLN A 521 25.15 -17.59 -16.74
N ALA A 522 25.33 -16.26 -16.88
CA ALA A 522 24.68 -15.28 -16.01
C ALA A 522 23.74 -14.38 -16.81
N ASN A 523 22.61 -14.03 -16.21
CA ASN A 523 21.64 -13.06 -16.74
C ASN A 523 21.33 -11.92 -15.77
N ALA A 524 21.72 -12.04 -14.51
CA ALA A 524 21.55 -11.03 -13.48
C ALA A 524 22.87 -10.76 -12.74
N LEU A 525 23.02 -9.53 -12.26
CA LEU A 525 24.20 -9.03 -11.55
C LEU A 525 23.77 -8.52 -10.18
N TYR A 526 24.30 -9.11 -9.13
CA TYR A 526 24.01 -8.72 -7.75
C TYR A 526 25.29 -8.33 -7.04
N TRP A 527 25.53 -7.02 -6.89
CA TRP A 527 26.67 -6.50 -6.13
C TRP A 527 26.41 -6.57 -4.63
N SER A 528 27.47 -6.84 -3.87
CA SER A 528 27.45 -6.66 -2.41
C SER A 528 27.20 -5.17 -2.07
N PRO A 529 26.35 -4.86 -1.07
CA PRO A 529 26.08 -3.48 -0.63
C PRO A 529 27.29 -2.67 -0.14
N LEU A 530 28.42 -3.34 0.17
CA LEU A 530 29.71 -2.71 0.48
C LEU A 530 30.61 -2.50 -0.75
N GLY A 531 30.18 -2.92 -1.95
CA GLY A 531 31.02 -3.02 -3.15
C GLY A 531 31.96 -4.23 -3.12
N ARG A 532 33.01 -4.20 -3.95
CA ARG A 532 34.05 -5.25 -4.15
C ARG A 532 33.57 -6.59 -4.69
N PHE A 533 32.59 -7.22 -4.05
CA PHE A 533 32.09 -8.54 -4.41
C PHE A 533 30.83 -8.44 -5.28
N ILE A 534 30.71 -9.33 -6.26
CA ILE A 534 29.54 -9.44 -7.13
C ILE A 534 29.18 -10.92 -7.35
N ILE A 535 27.89 -11.22 -7.34
CA ILE A 535 27.36 -12.52 -7.78
C ILE A 535 26.87 -12.35 -9.22
N LEU A 536 27.41 -13.19 -10.08
CA LEU A 536 26.99 -13.36 -11.46
C LEU A 536 25.99 -14.52 -11.46
N ALA A 537 24.70 -14.19 -11.49
CA ALA A 537 23.62 -15.16 -11.29
C ALA A 537 22.97 -15.56 -12.62
N GLY A 538 22.82 -16.86 -12.83
CA GLY A 538 22.09 -17.48 -13.94
C GLY A 538 20.69 -17.91 -13.50
N LEU A 539 19.80 -16.96 -13.25
CA LEU A 539 18.46 -17.26 -12.71
C LEU A 539 17.50 -17.76 -13.77
N LYS A 540 16.52 -18.57 -13.35
CA LYS A 540 15.42 -19.09 -14.19
C LYS A 540 15.91 -19.90 -15.40
N ALA A 541 16.20 -19.26 -16.52
CA ALA A 541 16.59 -19.91 -17.78
C ALA A 541 18.00 -20.56 -17.76
N TYR A 542 18.85 -20.22 -16.79
CA TYR A 542 20.21 -20.75 -16.62
C TYR A 542 20.34 -21.67 -15.39
N ASN A 543 19.23 -22.26 -14.95
CA ASN A 543 19.12 -23.26 -13.88
C ASN A 543 19.66 -22.88 -12.49
N GLY A 544 20.01 -21.62 -12.24
CA GLY A 544 20.48 -21.13 -10.94
C GLY A 544 21.98 -21.35 -10.68
N GLN A 545 22.81 -21.30 -11.73
CA GLN A 545 24.26 -21.22 -11.59
C GLN A 545 24.67 -19.86 -10.98
N LEU A 546 25.58 -19.88 -10.00
CA LEU A 546 26.04 -18.69 -9.26
C LEU A 546 27.57 -18.63 -9.31
N GLU A 547 28.15 -17.55 -9.82
CA GLU A 547 29.59 -17.30 -9.79
C GLU A 547 29.89 -16.10 -8.87
N PHE A 548 30.62 -16.35 -7.78
CA PHE A 548 31.07 -15.36 -6.82
C PHE A 548 32.39 -14.77 -7.30
N TYR A 549 32.39 -13.48 -7.63
CA TYR A 549 33.51 -12.81 -8.27
C TYR A 549 33.96 -11.60 -7.44
N ASN A 550 35.28 -11.43 -7.32
CA ASN A 550 35.93 -10.35 -6.58
C ASN A 550 36.52 -9.36 -7.58
N VAL A 551 36.00 -8.13 -7.61
CA VAL A 551 36.34 -7.12 -8.62
C VAL A 551 37.60 -6.33 -8.26
N ASP A 552 38.10 -6.42 -7.03
CA ASP A 552 39.39 -5.85 -6.64
C ASP A 552 40.55 -6.73 -7.16
N ASP A 553 40.46 -8.03 -6.88
CA ASP A 553 41.50 -9.01 -7.22
C ASP A 553 41.28 -9.65 -8.62
N LEU A 554 40.15 -9.30 -9.27
CA LEU A 554 39.71 -9.75 -10.60
C LEU A 554 39.58 -11.29 -10.77
N GLU A 555 39.33 -12.00 -9.66
CA GLU A 555 39.26 -13.46 -9.60
C GLU A 555 37.86 -13.99 -9.28
N THR A 556 37.54 -15.18 -9.81
CA THR A 556 36.39 -15.97 -9.40
C THR A 556 36.74 -16.70 -8.11
N MET A 557 36.10 -16.33 -7.00
CA MET A 557 36.34 -16.92 -5.69
C MET A 557 35.73 -18.32 -5.57
N ALA A 558 34.49 -18.47 -6.05
CA ALA A 558 33.75 -19.71 -5.97
C ALA A 558 32.67 -19.78 -7.05
N THR A 559 32.34 -21.00 -7.46
CA THR A 559 31.14 -21.32 -8.25
C THR A 559 30.24 -22.20 -7.42
N ALA A 560 28.96 -21.87 -7.39
CA ALA A 560 27.91 -22.61 -6.71
C ALA A 560 26.72 -22.83 -7.66
N GLU A 561 25.82 -23.72 -7.26
CA GLU A 561 24.57 -23.99 -7.98
C GLU A 561 23.44 -24.07 -6.97
N HIS A 562 22.33 -23.39 -7.27
CA HIS A 562 21.06 -23.57 -6.57
C HIS A 562 20.00 -23.82 -7.62
N PHE A 563 19.67 -25.09 -7.83
CA PHE A 563 18.78 -25.52 -8.90
C PHE A 563 17.44 -24.78 -8.85
N MET A 564 17.03 -24.21 -9.98
CA MET A 564 15.80 -23.41 -10.13
C MET A 564 15.70 -22.14 -9.26
N ALA A 565 16.82 -21.60 -8.76
CA ALA A 565 16.81 -20.32 -8.05
C ALA A 565 16.12 -19.21 -8.87
N THR A 566 15.12 -18.58 -8.26
CA THR A 566 14.31 -17.52 -8.89
C THR A 566 14.89 -16.15 -8.63
N ASP A 567 15.39 -15.92 -7.42
CA ASP A 567 15.77 -14.62 -6.88
C ASP A 567 17.02 -14.75 -5.98
N VAL A 568 17.80 -13.66 -5.90
CA VAL A 568 19.03 -13.54 -5.09
C VAL A 568 19.01 -12.19 -4.41
N ASP A 569 19.13 -12.20 -3.09
CA ASP A 569 19.19 -10.98 -2.28
C ASP A 569 20.47 -10.99 -1.44
N TRP A 570 21.14 -9.84 -1.37
CA TRP A 570 22.25 -9.64 -0.47
C TRP A 570 21.76 -9.18 0.90
N ASP A 571 22.42 -9.67 1.95
CA ASP A 571 22.35 -9.03 3.24
C ASP A 571 22.96 -7.61 3.16
N PRO A 572 22.39 -6.58 3.82
CA PRO A 572 22.87 -5.20 3.68
C PRO A 572 24.24 -4.94 4.32
N THR A 573 24.73 -5.81 5.21
CA THR A 573 26.14 -5.80 5.65
C THR A 573 27.09 -6.34 4.59
N GLY A 574 26.58 -6.95 3.51
CA GLY A 574 27.37 -7.58 2.46
C GLY A 574 28.08 -8.88 2.87
N ARG A 575 27.85 -9.38 4.10
CA ARG A 575 28.48 -10.62 4.62
C ARG A 575 27.87 -11.90 4.05
N PHE A 576 26.58 -11.87 3.74
CA PHE A 576 25.79 -13.02 3.34
C PHE A 576 24.92 -12.70 2.13
N CYS A 577 24.49 -13.73 1.40
CA CYS A 577 23.43 -13.60 0.42
C CYS A 577 22.45 -14.77 0.54
N SER A 578 21.16 -14.49 0.39
CA SER A 578 20.11 -15.50 0.29
C SER A 578 19.76 -15.74 -1.18
N THR A 579 19.54 -17.00 -1.52
CA THR A 579 19.01 -17.41 -2.82
C THR A 579 17.79 -18.27 -2.56
N SER A 580 16.69 -18.02 -3.26
CA SER A 580 15.39 -18.65 -2.98
C SER A 580 14.79 -19.35 -4.20
N VAL A 581 13.99 -20.38 -3.93
CA VAL A 581 13.14 -21.08 -4.89
C VAL A 581 11.71 -20.91 -4.41
N THR A 582 10.95 -20.08 -5.11
CA THR A 582 9.54 -19.80 -4.79
C THR A 582 8.61 -20.91 -5.31
N SER A 583 7.47 -21.10 -4.64
CA SER A 583 6.49 -22.16 -4.92
C SER A 583 5.78 -22.09 -6.29
N VAL A 584 6.17 -21.14 -7.15
CA VAL A 584 5.88 -21.19 -8.58
C VAL A 584 6.55 -22.41 -9.22
N HIS A 585 7.64 -22.89 -8.63
CA HIS A 585 8.28 -24.15 -8.98
C HIS A 585 7.80 -25.29 -8.06
N GLN A 586 7.76 -26.50 -8.60
CA GLN A 586 7.21 -27.69 -7.92
C GLN A 586 8.26 -28.48 -7.13
N MET A 587 9.55 -28.13 -7.24
CA MET A 587 10.67 -28.87 -6.65
C MET A 587 11.64 -27.89 -5.97
N GLU A 588 12.38 -28.39 -4.98
CA GLU A 588 13.45 -27.67 -4.25
C GLU A 588 13.04 -26.42 -3.43
N ASN A 589 11.73 -26.14 -3.31
CA ASN A 589 11.16 -24.98 -2.58
C ASN A 589 11.81 -24.72 -1.21
N GLY A 590 12.21 -23.46 -1.00
CA GLY A 590 12.93 -23.02 0.20
C GLY A 590 14.02 -22.00 -0.13
N PHE A 591 15.00 -21.88 0.77
CA PHE A 591 16.11 -20.92 0.61
C PHE A 591 17.45 -21.47 1.09
N ASN A 592 18.51 -20.97 0.47
CA ASN A 592 19.91 -21.23 0.82
C ASN A 592 20.58 -19.92 1.22
N ILE A 593 21.31 -19.92 2.34
CA ILE A 593 22.15 -18.81 2.76
C ILE A 593 23.61 -19.13 2.47
N TRP A 594 24.27 -18.25 1.73
CA TRP A 594 25.68 -18.34 1.39
C TRP A 594 26.45 -17.21 2.06
N SER A 595 27.73 -17.43 2.31
CA SER A 595 28.69 -16.37 2.63
C SER A 595 29.09 -15.60 1.37
N PHE A 596 29.61 -14.39 1.53
CA PHE A 596 30.20 -13.60 0.44
C PHE A 596 31.31 -14.33 -0.36
N GLN A 597 31.92 -15.37 0.22
CA GLN A 597 32.93 -16.23 -0.42
C GLN A 597 32.34 -17.36 -1.27
N GLY A 598 31.00 -17.49 -1.35
CA GLY A 598 30.31 -18.57 -2.04
C GLY A 598 30.24 -19.90 -1.28
N LYS A 599 30.71 -19.96 -0.03
CA LYS A 599 30.47 -21.13 0.84
C LYS A 599 29.03 -21.15 1.32
N LEU A 600 28.31 -22.26 1.06
CA LEU A 600 26.99 -22.55 1.62
C LEU A 600 27.08 -22.63 3.15
N LEU A 601 26.24 -21.88 3.85
CA LEU A 601 26.16 -21.89 5.31
C LEU A 601 25.08 -22.85 5.79
N TYR A 602 23.87 -22.71 5.25
CA TYR A 602 22.75 -23.63 5.49
C TYR A 602 21.69 -23.55 4.39
N ARG A 603 20.91 -24.62 4.27
CA ARG A 603 19.74 -24.77 3.40
C ARG A 603 18.53 -25.08 4.26
N LEU A 604 17.41 -24.41 4.01
CA LEU A 604 16.13 -24.70 4.64
C LEU A 604 15.06 -24.96 3.57
N PRO A 605 14.73 -26.23 3.28
CA PRO A 605 13.60 -26.57 2.45
C PRO A 605 12.30 -26.26 3.20
N ARG A 606 11.32 -25.67 2.51
CA ARG A 606 9.98 -25.38 3.04
C ARG A 606 8.95 -25.57 1.92
N ASP A 607 7.96 -26.42 2.16
CA ASP A 607 6.87 -26.61 1.21
C ASP A 607 6.01 -25.33 1.11
N ARG A 608 5.52 -25.03 -0.10
CA ARG A 608 4.74 -23.82 -0.41
C ARG A 608 5.43 -22.53 0.06
N PHE A 609 6.75 -22.48 -0.07
CA PHE A 609 7.55 -21.29 0.22
C PHE A 609 7.23 -20.15 -0.76
N PHE A 610 6.75 -19.01 -0.24
CA PHE A 610 6.37 -17.86 -1.07
C PHE A 610 7.45 -16.80 -1.15
N GLN A 611 8.13 -16.51 -0.04
CA GLN A 611 8.99 -15.33 0.08
C GLN A 611 9.99 -15.48 1.23
N VAL A 612 11.21 -15.00 1.02
CA VAL A 612 12.13 -14.56 2.08
C VAL A 612 12.39 -13.08 1.86
N CYS A 613 12.43 -12.30 2.93
CA CYS A 613 13.02 -10.96 2.91
C CYS A 613 14.03 -10.85 4.04
N LEU A 614 15.30 -10.64 3.69
CA LEU A 614 16.31 -10.19 4.63
C LEU A 614 15.92 -8.79 5.15
N VAL A 615 16.18 -8.50 6.42
CA VAL A 615 15.96 -7.16 6.97
C VAL A 615 16.90 -6.19 6.28
N VAL A 616 16.35 -5.10 5.74
CA VAL A 616 17.14 -4.04 5.13
C VAL A 616 17.77 -3.18 6.23
N LEU A 617 18.86 -3.67 6.84
CA LEU A 617 19.82 -2.91 7.62
C LEU A 617 20.15 -1.57 6.95
N GLY A 618 19.50 -0.50 7.44
CA GLY A 618 19.69 0.90 7.02
C GLY A 618 21.05 1.51 7.41
N LEU A 619 22.12 0.72 7.40
CA LEU A 619 23.52 1.15 7.52
C LEU A 619 24.15 1.35 6.13
N GLN A 620 23.45 2.07 5.24
CA GLN A 620 24.05 2.73 4.09
C GLN A 620 24.41 4.19 4.38
#